data_AF-A0A8S1ZVN4-F1
#
_entry.id   AF-A0A8S1ZVN4-F1
#
_cell.length_a   1.000
_cell.length_b   1.000
_cell.length_c   1.000
_cell.angle_alpha   90.00
_cell.angle_beta   90.00
_cell.angle_gamma   90.00
#
_symmetry.space_group_name_H-M   'P 1'
#
loop_
_entity.id
_entity.type
_entity.pdbx_description
1 polymer ?
#
loop_
_entity_poly.entity_id
_entity_poly.type
_entity_poly.pdbx_seq_one_letter_code
_entity_poly.pdbx_strand_id
1 'polypeptide(L)'
;MTEQSCSNLPETIIMNEEEEEELDHTMLTLQGIDFLVVDWDQKDFAANVLRNAVFGSRGAVVVCRNGYRRSTSCFSWTKAFSDRNVVRTVTLPVSGGLEIAHVAAARSSGKNDNNNKRKWIKHFDQRSGEEHVIRK
;
A
#
# COMPACT_ATOMS: atom_id res chain seq x y z
N MET A 1 -17.88 -32.42 -18.56
CA MET A 1 -16.57 -31.98 -18.04
C MET A 1 -16.32 -30.62 -18.65
N THR A 2 -16.50 -29.55 -17.87
CA THR A 2 -16.25 -28.17 -18.35
C THR A 2 -14.76 -27.92 -18.24
N GLU A 3 -14.11 -27.76 -19.38
CA GLU A 3 -12.69 -27.38 -19.45
C GLU A 3 -12.53 -25.97 -18.86
N GLN A 4 -11.87 -25.90 -17.72
CA GLN A 4 -11.45 -24.63 -17.12
C GLN A 4 -10.27 -24.14 -17.94
N SER A 5 -10.52 -23.22 -18.88
CA SER A 5 -9.47 -22.60 -19.68
C SER A 5 -8.54 -21.82 -18.75
N CYS A 6 -7.32 -22.33 -18.51
CA CYS A 6 -6.29 -21.70 -17.68
C CYS A 6 -5.56 -20.53 -18.38
N SER A 7 -6.16 -19.90 -19.39
CA SER A 7 -5.49 -18.93 -20.27
C SER A 7 -5.73 -17.46 -19.92
N ASN A 8 -6.11 -17.14 -18.68
CA ASN A 8 -6.28 -15.74 -18.27
C ASN A 8 -4.92 -15.19 -17.81
N LEU A 9 -4.12 -14.71 -18.77
CA LEU A 9 -2.96 -13.86 -18.44
C LEU A 9 -3.46 -12.60 -17.72
N PRO A 10 -2.71 -12.08 -16.72
CA PRO A 10 -3.10 -10.84 -16.06
C PRO A 10 -3.08 -9.69 -17.06
N GLU A 11 -4.12 -8.87 -17.05
CA GLU A 11 -4.12 -7.59 -17.75
C GLU A 11 -2.98 -6.74 -17.20
N THR A 12 -2.08 -6.28 -18.08
CA THR A 12 -0.88 -5.54 -17.71
C THR A 12 -0.90 -4.21 -18.43
N ILE A 13 -0.75 -3.14 -17.66
CA ILE A 13 -0.76 -1.76 -18.16
C ILE A 13 0.52 -1.10 -17.68
N ILE A 14 1.23 -0.48 -18.61
CA ILE A 14 2.47 0.25 -18.36
C ILE A 14 2.14 1.71 -18.62
N MET A 15 2.39 2.57 -17.63
CA MET A 15 2.13 4.00 -17.70
C MET A 15 3.45 4.75 -17.55
N ASN A 16 3.61 5.81 -18.31
CA ASN A 16 4.79 6.68 -18.27
C ASN A 16 4.40 8.11 -17.90
N GLU A 17 5.37 8.89 -17.42
CA GLU A 17 5.18 10.27 -16.98
C GLU A 17 4.80 11.23 -18.12
N GLU A 18 5.14 10.89 -19.37
CA GLU A 18 4.79 11.69 -20.56
C GLU A 18 3.28 11.69 -20.87
N GLU A 19 2.53 10.76 -20.28
CA GLU A 19 1.08 10.56 -20.47
C GLU A 19 0.28 11.06 -19.25
N GLU A 20 0.82 12.02 -18.50
CA GLU A 20 0.22 12.52 -17.25
C GLU A 20 -1.19 13.12 -17.45
N GLU A 21 -1.47 13.72 -18.60
CA GLU A 21 -2.83 14.23 -18.91
C GLU A 21 -3.88 13.12 -19.04
N GLU A 22 -3.46 11.91 -19.44
CA GLU A 22 -4.32 10.72 -19.55
C GLU A 22 -4.34 9.89 -18.25
N LEU A 23 -3.49 10.22 -17.28
CA LEU A 23 -3.32 9.47 -16.03
C LEU A 23 -4.60 9.43 -15.21
N ASP A 24 -5.24 10.57 -15.00
CA ASP A 24 -6.47 10.64 -14.20
C ASP A 24 -7.62 9.88 -14.89
N HIS A 25 -7.73 10.00 -16.22
CA HIS A 25 -8.72 9.24 -17.00
C HIS A 25 -8.44 7.73 -16.91
N THR A 26 -7.18 7.32 -17.06
CA THR A 26 -6.77 5.91 -16.99
C THR A 26 -6.98 5.35 -15.59
N MET A 27 -6.67 6.09 -14.53
CA MET A 27 -6.95 5.66 -13.15
C MET A 27 -8.44 5.51 -12.86
N LEU A 28 -9.30 6.30 -13.52
CA LEU A 28 -10.76 6.17 -13.42
C LEU A 28 -11.29 4.92 -14.16
N THR A 29 -10.68 4.54 -15.27
CA THR A 29 -11.07 3.33 -16.01
C THR A 29 -10.53 2.06 -15.36
N LEU A 30 -9.37 2.13 -14.71
CA LEU A 30 -8.75 1.00 -14.02
C LEU A 30 -9.35 0.75 -12.65
N GLN A 31 -10.30 -0.18 -12.64
CA GLN A 31 -10.93 -0.70 -11.43
C GLN A 31 -10.43 -2.09 -11.10
N GLY A 32 -10.25 -2.35 -9.81
CA GLY A 32 -9.96 -3.70 -9.34
C GLY A 32 -8.50 -4.10 -9.44
N ILE A 33 -7.58 -3.15 -9.30
CA ILE A 33 -6.13 -3.41 -9.34
C ILE A 33 -5.77 -4.35 -8.18
N ASP A 34 -5.20 -5.52 -8.50
CA ASP A 34 -4.71 -6.49 -7.52
C ASP A 34 -3.19 -6.37 -7.26
N PHE A 35 -2.45 -5.82 -8.23
CA PHE A 35 -1.00 -5.64 -8.16
C PHE A 35 -0.59 -4.32 -8.83
N LEU A 36 0.22 -3.53 -8.14
CA LEU A 36 0.68 -2.22 -8.62
C LEU A 36 2.18 -2.08 -8.35
N VAL A 37 2.93 -1.64 -9.37
CA VAL A 37 4.35 -1.29 -9.23
C VAL A 37 4.52 0.18 -9.61
N VAL A 38 5.15 0.95 -8.75
CA VAL A 38 5.50 2.35 -9.00
C VAL A 38 6.98 2.59 -8.72
N ASP A 39 7.58 3.52 -9.46
CA ASP A 39 8.94 4.00 -9.20
C ASP A 39 8.89 5.33 -8.42
N TRP A 40 9.50 5.35 -7.24
CA TRP A 40 9.50 6.53 -6.36
C TRP A 40 10.49 7.61 -6.78
N ASP A 41 11.31 7.37 -7.81
CA ASP A 41 12.15 8.43 -8.38
C ASP A 41 11.29 9.53 -9.05
N GLN A 42 10.10 9.17 -9.56
CA GLN A 42 9.08 10.09 -10.08
C GLN A 42 8.00 10.37 -9.02
N LYS A 43 8.35 11.20 -8.03
CA LYS A 43 7.54 11.34 -6.80
C LYS A 43 6.11 11.80 -7.02
N ASP A 44 5.91 12.80 -7.88
CA ASP A 44 4.59 13.42 -8.08
C ASP A 44 3.66 12.46 -8.84
N PHE A 45 4.16 11.87 -9.92
CA PHE A 45 3.48 10.82 -10.67
C PHE A 45 3.14 9.61 -9.78
N ALA A 46 4.13 9.07 -9.06
CA ALA A 46 3.93 7.93 -8.16
C ALA A 46 2.91 8.25 -7.06
N ALA A 47 2.97 9.46 -6.48
CA ALA A 47 2.00 9.89 -5.47
C ALA A 47 0.58 10.00 -6.05
N ASN A 48 0.43 10.50 -7.29
CA ASN A 48 -0.87 10.57 -7.96
C ASN A 48 -1.45 9.18 -8.23
N VAL A 49 -0.63 8.27 -8.78
CA VAL A 49 -1.00 6.86 -9.02
C VAL A 49 -1.45 6.17 -7.73
N LEU A 50 -0.65 6.27 -6.65
CA LEU A 50 -0.98 5.62 -5.38
C LEU A 50 -2.27 6.15 -4.77
N ARG A 51 -2.53 7.46 -4.89
CA ARG A 51 -3.76 8.09 -4.38
C ARG A 51 -5.00 7.67 -5.17
N ASN A 52 -4.89 7.59 -6.50
CA ASN A 52 -6.04 7.41 -7.39
C ASN A 52 -6.34 5.94 -7.73
N ALA A 53 -5.37 5.03 -7.60
CA ALA A 53 -5.54 3.62 -7.96
C ALA A 53 -6.77 2.99 -7.26
N VAL A 54 -7.65 2.30 -7.98
CA VAL A 54 -8.81 1.63 -7.38
C VAL A 54 -8.52 0.14 -7.19
N PHE A 55 -8.31 -0.29 -5.96
CA PHE A 55 -7.98 -1.69 -5.65
C PHE A 55 -9.18 -2.63 -5.70
N GLY A 56 -8.90 -3.91 -5.96
CA GLY A 56 -9.88 -4.99 -5.92
C GLY A 56 -10.54 -5.18 -4.56
N SER A 57 -11.62 -5.96 -4.55
CA SER A 57 -12.38 -6.29 -3.33
C SER A 57 -11.57 -7.05 -2.27
N ARG A 58 -10.42 -7.62 -2.66
CA ARG A 58 -9.48 -8.32 -1.79
C ARG A 58 -8.33 -7.43 -1.30
N GLY A 59 -8.25 -6.20 -1.81
CA GLY A 59 -7.09 -5.33 -1.66
C GLY A 59 -6.09 -5.53 -2.79
N ALA A 60 -4.87 -5.03 -2.59
CA ALA A 60 -3.80 -5.10 -3.57
C ALA A 60 -2.44 -5.27 -2.92
N VAL A 61 -1.49 -5.81 -3.69
CA VAL A 61 -0.07 -5.71 -3.36
C VAL A 61 0.52 -4.55 -4.15
N VAL A 62 1.11 -3.61 -3.43
CA VAL A 62 1.72 -2.41 -3.99
C VAL A 62 3.21 -2.48 -3.75
N VAL A 63 3.98 -2.28 -4.81
CA VAL A 63 5.43 -2.32 -4.81
C VAL A 63 5.94 -0.95 -5.21
N CYS A 64 6.80 -0.38 -4.38
CA CYS A 64 7.42 0.92 -4.58
C CYS A 64 8.94 0.72 -4.71
N ARG A 65 9.44 0.86 -5.93
CA ARG A 65 10.88 0.83 -6.23
C ARG A 65 11.49 2.17 -5.81
N ASN A 66 12.73 2.16 -5.33
CA ASN A 66 13.45 3.37 -4.86
C ASN A 66 12.80 4.06 -3.64
N GLY A 67 11.86 3.41 -2.95
CA GLY A 67 11.17 3.99 -1.77
C GLY A 67 12.09 4.19 -0.56
N TYR A 68 13.12 3.33 -0.42
CA TYR A 68 14.13 3.39 0.64
C TYR A 68 15.47 3.94 0.12
N ARG A 69 15.46 5.11 -0.52
CA ARG A 69 16.70 5.90 -0.68
C ARG A 69 16.96 6.65 0.62
N ARG A 70 18.22 6.71 1.08
CA ARG A 70 18.67 7.48 2.28
C ARG A 70 18.52 9.01 2.07
N SER A 71 17.32 9.46 1.77
CA SER A 71 16.93 10.86 1.65
C SER A 71 16.20 11.28 2.92
N THR A 72 16.28 12.57 3.27
CA THR A 72 15.59 13.17 4.43
C THR A 72 14.06 13.09 4.33
N SER A 73 13.52 12.75 3.15
CA SER A 73 12.11 12.46 2.90
C SER A 73 11.91 10.98 2.54
N CYS A 74 11.99 10.11 3.54
CA CYS A 74 11.71 8.68 3.35
C CYS A 74 10.26 8.48 2.89
N PHE A 75 10.04 7.55 1.95
CA PHE A 75 8.71 7.11 1.56
C PHE A 75 7.93 6.62 2.78
N SER A 76 6.63 6.89 2.80
CA SER A 76 5.75 6.49 3.89
C SER A 76 4.44 5.94 3.33
N TRP A 77 4.22 4.64 3.57
CA TRP A 77 2.98 3.95 3.22
C TRP A 77 1.74 4.64 3.82
N THR A 78 1.85 5.17 5.03
CA THR A 78 0.77 5.92 5.70
C THR A 78 0.42 7.20 4.96
N LYS A 79 1.40 7.88 4.36
CA LYS A 79 1.14 9.10 3.56
C LYS A 79 0.58 8.76 2.18
N ALA A 80 1.12 7.72 1.55
CA ALA A 80 0.66 7.23 0.25
C ALA A 80 -0.81 6.78 0.28
N PHE A 81 -1.25 6.20 1.39
CA PHE A 81 -2.59 5.65 1.57
C PHE A 81 -3.29 6.25 2.79
N SER A 82 -3.68 7.52 2.69
CA SER A 82 -4.30 8.25 3.81
C SER A 82 -5.69 7.73 4.19
N ASP A 83 -6.40 7.14 3.23
CA ASP A 83 -7.78 6.65 3.33
C ASP A 83 -7.89 5.11 3.41
N ARG A 84 -6.78 4.39 3.23
CA ARG A 84 -6.76 2.93 3.14
C ARG A 84 -5.89 2.31 4.22
N ASN A 85 -6.24 1.08 4.59
CA ASN A 85 -5.50 0.37 5.62
C ASN A 85 -4.34 -0.43 5.02
N VAL A 86 -3.11 -0.05 5.36
CA VAL A 86 -1.91 -0.82 5.04
C VAL A 86 -1.78 -1.95 6.05
N VAL A 87 -1.95 -3.19 5.60
CA VAL A 87 -2.05 -4.37 6.47
C VAL A 87 -0.66 -4.85 6.89
N ARG A 88 0.25 -4.95 5.92
CA ARG A 88 1.61 -5.44 6.11
C ARG A 88 2.53 -4.69 5.17
N THR A 89 3.74 -4.41 5.64
CA THR A 89 4.81 -3.82 4.84
C THR A 89 6.05 -4.66 4.97
N VAL A 90 6.87 -4.69 3.92
CA VAL A 90 8.21 -5.24 3.95
C VAL A 90 9.15 -4.37 3.13
N THR A 91 10.32 -4.10 3.69
CA THR A 91 11.41 -3.42 3.01
C THR A 91 12.46 -4.44 2.63
N LEU A 92 12.78 -4.55 1.35
CA LEU A 92 13.83 -5.42 0.85
C LEU A 92 15.04 -4.56 0.45
N PRO A 93 16.25 -4.87 0.95
CA PRO A 93 17.47 -4.12 0.66
C PRO A 93 18.06 -4.51 -0.69
N VAL A 94 17.26 -4.38 -1.76
CA VAL A 94 17.66 -4.69 -3.13
C VAL A 94 17.58 -3.42 -3.99
N SER A 95 18.60 -3.19 -4.82
CA SER A 95 18.60 -2.22 -5.93
C SER A 95 17.92 -0.86 -5.64
N GLY A 96 18.50 -0.05 -4.74
CA GLY A 96 17.98 1.28 -4.41
C GLY A 96 16.87 1.29 -3.34
N GLY A 97 16.47 0.10 -2.88
CA GLY A 97 15.42 -0.10 -1.88
C GLY A 97 14.10 -0.47 -2.54
N LEU A 98 13.52 -1.59 -2.11
CA LEU A 98 12.22 -2.06 -2.59
C LEU A 98 11.25 -2.14 -1.42
N GLU A 99 10.21 -1.33 -1.48
CA GLU A 99 9.15 -1.28 -0.49
C GLU A 99 7.96 -2.07 -1.02
N ILE A 100 7.36 -2.95 -0.22
CA ILE A 100 6.15 -3.69 -0.59
C ILE A 100 5.11 -3.52 0.50
N ALA A 101 3.88 -3.22 0.13
CA ALA A 101 2.74 -3.16 1.01
C ALA A 101 1.59 -4.03 0.52
N HIS A 102 0.98 -4.76 1.44
CA HIS A 102 -0.37 -5.29 1.24
C HIS A 102 -1.37 -4.25 1.74
N VAL A 103 -2.16 -3.69 0.83
CA VAL A 103 -3.18 -2.68 1.13
C VAL A 103 -4.54 -3.36 1.11
N ALA A 104 -5.32 -3.20 2.17
CA ALA A 104 -6.66 -3.76 2.24
C ALA A 104 -7.58 -3.07 1.20
N ALA A 105 -8.62 -3.78 0.79
CA ALA A 105 -9.70 -3.18 0.02
C ALA A 105 -10.27 -1.96 0.77
N ALA A 106 -10.70 -0.96 0.00
CA ALA A 106 -11.45 0.16 0.56
C ALA A 106 -12.64 -0.40 1.35
N ARG A 107 -12.77 -0.01 2.62
CA ARG A 107 -13.89 -0.46 3.44
C ARG A 107 -15.14 0.15 2.82
N SER A 108 -16.08 -0.68 2.37
CA SER A 108 -17.45 -0.22 2.14
C SER A 108 -17.87 0.51 3.41
N SER A 109 -18.28 1.78 3.31
CA SER A 109 -18.77 2.60 4.43
C SER A 109 -19.80 1.81 5.23
N GLY A 110 -19.31 1.17 6.29
CA GLY A 110 -19.93 -0.01 6.85
C GLY A 110 -19.42 -0.16 8.26
N LYS A 111 -20.07 0.63 9.12
CA LYS A 111 -19.96 0.62 10.58
C LYS A 111 -18.59 1.06 11.11
N ASN A 112 -18.58 2.28 11.65
CA ASN A 112 -17.69 2.66 12.73
C ASN A 112 -17.85 1.62 13.85
N ASP A 113 -17.06 0.55 13.78
CA ASP A 113 -17.00 -0.43 14.85
C ASP A 113 -16.18 0.23 15.95
N ASN A 114 -16.90 0.96 16.79
CA ASN A 114 -16.44 1.61 18.01
C ASN A 114 -16.07 0.55 19.07
N ASN A 115 -15.49 -0.56 18.63
CA ASN A 115 -15.33 -1.77 19.39
C ASN A 115 -13.84 -1.97 19.70
N ASN A 116 -13.48 -1.41 20.85
CA ASN A 116 -12.35 -1.81 21.68
C ASN A 116 -11.02 -2.04 20.91
N LYS A 117 -10.32 -0.95 20.59
CA LYS A 117 -8.96 -1.01 20.05
C LYS A 117 -8.06 -1.77 21.03
N ARG A 118 -7.77 -3.04 20.72
CA ARG A 118 -6.74 -3.88 21.34
C ARG A 118 -5.38 -3.19 21.15
N LYS A 119 -5.07 -2.25 22.03
CA LYS A 119 -3.80 -1.50 22.02
C LYS A 119 -2.84 -2.18 22.97
N TRP A 120 -1.60 -2.33 22.53
CA TRP A 120 -0.50 -2.69 23.41
C TRP A 120 -0.11 -1.47 24.22
N ILE A 121 -0.06 -1.62 25.54
CA ILE A 121 0.44 -0.60 26.46
C ILE A 121 1.82 -1.07 26.90
N LYS A 122 2.85 -0.30 26.57
CA LYS A 122 4.22 -0.51 27.03
C LYS A 122 4.49 0.43 28.20
N HIS A 123 4.87 -0.12 29.35
CA HIS A 123 5.29 0.63 30.51
C HIS A 123 6.71 0.22 30.89
N PHE A 124 7.57 1.20 31.12
CA PHE A 124 8.94 0.99 31.54
C PHE A 124 9.05 1.44 32.99
N ASP A 125 9.31 0.50 33.91
CA ASP A 125 9.53 0.85 35.31
C ASP A 125 10.94 1.43 35.46
N GLN A 126 11.03 2.72 35.80
CA GLN A 126 12.30 3.43 35.95
C GLN A 126 13.12 2.97 37.17
N ARG A 127 12.51 2.26 38.13
CA ARG A 127 13.19 1.79 39.34
C ARG A 127 13.79 0.39 39.17
N SER A 128 13.07 -0.51 38.50
CA SER A 128 13.51 -1.90 38.27
C SER A 128 14.18 -2.09 36.89
N GLY A 129 13.85 -1.24 35.91
CA GLY A 129 14.28 -1.39 34.52
C GLY A 129 13.46 -2.41 33.72
N GLU A 130 12.36 -2.93 34.27
CA GLU A 130 11.53 -3.93 33.63
C GLU A 130 10.56 -3.30 32.59
N GLU A 131 10.40 -3.95 31.43
CA GLU A 131 9.38 -3.60 30.44
C GLU A 131 8.12 -4.45 30.68
N HIS A 132 7.02 -3.79 31.03
CA HIS A 132 5.71 -4.42 31.14
C HIS A 132 4.90 -4.14 29.87
N VAL A 133 4.38 -5.21 29.26
CA VAL A 133 3.55 -5.13 28.06
C VAL A 133 2.17 -5.72 28.36
N ILE A 134 1.14 -4.86 28.34
CA ILE A 134 -0.24 -5.24 28.67
C ILE A 134 -1.12 -5.11 27.43
N ARG A 135 -2.00 -6.10 27.24
CA ARG A 135 -2.99 -6.09 26.17
C ARG A 135 -4.39 -5.84 26.73
N LYS A 136 -5.08 -4.86 26.16
CA LYS A 136 -6.49 -4.54 26.44
C LYS A 136 -7.46 -5.34 25.57
#